data_AF-X1J2H5-F1
#
_entry.id   AF-X1J2H5-F1
#
_cell.length_a   1.000
_cell.length_b   1.000
_cell.length_c   1.000
_cell.angle_alpha   90.00
_cell.angle_beta   90.00
_cell.angle_gamma   90.00
#
_symmetry.space_group_name_H-M   'P 1'
#
loop_
_entity.id
_entity.type
_entity.pdbx_description
1 polymer ?
#
loop_
_entity_poly.entity_id
_entity_poly.type
_entity_poly.pdbx_seq_one_letter_code
_entity_poly.pdbx_strand_id
1 'polypeptide(L)'
;FSAMVLNWFLTTQEPGEIYICSNSKDQSNFITYRKIVSMIRKNPKLDARCRVYTDYIENIKTGTILRCLSSSYRSSAGLNCLLICIDELASFDTDSLRFFFEELQLSPVYKSPLILVTSTAGRSEEGILWDLVKESEKGNTPDSYFYIKQGEEANPSSFVTKKYLDSQEHKPGMRPNLFKRLHKNLWVSEEDSFITDQDYWACIDYKLKRRPKNKIPVWLGLDVGYRNDYTAICAVGKFGDKISLVDHKVYIPLKTEELQFDDVKRYLI
;
A
#
# COMPACT_ATOMS: atom_id res chain seq x y z
N PHE A 1 6.97 17.65 -5.91
CA PHE A 1 7.05 18.32 -4.60
C PHE A 1 8.42 18.08 -3.94
N SER A 2 8.79 16.83 -3.65
CA SER A 2 10.01 16.48 -2.90
C SER A 2 11.30 17.09 -3.46
N ALA A 3 11.51 17.05 -4.78
CA ALA A 3 12.67 17.68 -5.43
C ALA A 3 12.82 19.18 -5.14
N MET A 4 11.70 19.91 -4.98
CA MET A 4 11.72 21.34 -4.67
C MET A 4 12.13 21.59 -3.22
N VAL A 5 11.58 20.83 -2.28
CA VAL A 5 11.95 20.91 -0.85
C VAL A 5 13.42 20.56 -0.67
N LEU A 6 13.87 19.46 -1.27
CA LEU A 6 15.26 19.01 -1.24
C LEU A 6 16.22 20.07 -1.81
N ASN A 7 15.89 20.70 -2.94
CA ASN A 7 16.70 21.76 -3.52
C ASN A 7 16.75 23.02 -2.65
N TRP A 8 15.63 23.38 -2.02
CA TRP A 8 15.58 24.50 -1.09
C TRP A 8 16.43 24.23 0.16
N PHE A 9 16.34 23.04 0.75
CA PHE A 9 17.18 22.64 1.88
C PHE A 9 18.67 22.68 1.52
N LEU A 10 19.05 22.09 0.39
CA LEU A 10 20.43 22.07 -0.10
C LEU A 10 21.03 23.47 -0.24
N THR A 11 20.23 24.49 -0.55
CA THR A 11 20.74 25.81 -0.95
C THR A 11 20.48 26.93 0.04
N THR A 12 19.64 26.72 1.06
CA THR A 12 19.21 27.78 1.99
C THR A 12 19.39 27.46 3.47
N GLN A 13 19.49 26.17 3.83
CA GLN A 13 19.52 25.76 5.23
C GLN A 13 20.95 25.60 5.75
N GLU A 14 21.07 25.27 7.04
CA GLU A 14 22.34 25.02 7.71
C GLU A 14 23.14 23.89 7.02
N PRO A 15 24.48 23.89 7.13
CA PRO A 15 25.30 22.78 6.67
C PRO A 15 24.86 21.46 7.30
N GLY A 16 24.68 20.42 6.50
CA GLY A 16 24.24 19.09 6.96
C GLY A 16 24.15 18.09 5.82
N GLU A 17 23.72 16.86 6.11
CA GLU A 17 23.49 15.83 5.10
C GLU A 17 22.00 15.64 4.82
N ILE A 18 21.66 15.53 3.53
CA ILE A 18 20.30 15.38 3.03
C ILE A 18 20.22 14.06 2.26
N TYR A 19 19.22 13.25 2.58
CA TYR A 19 19.10 11.92 2.02
C TYR A 19 17.80 11.72 1.25
N ILE A 20 17.92 11.09 0.08
CA ILE A 20 16.78 10.58 -0.69
C ILE A 20 16.74 9.07 -0.49
N CYS A 21 15.63 8.59 0.06
CA CYS A 21 15.37 7.20 0.39
C CYS A 21 14.15 6.69 -0.40
N SER A 22 14.23 5.47 -0.89
CA SER A 22 13.11 4.73 -1.47
C SER A 22 13.39 3.24 -1.36
N ASN A 23 12.40 2.40 -1.69
CA ASN A 23 12.52 0.95 -1.65
C ASN A 23 13.66 0.43 -2.57
N SER A 24 13.89 1.05 -3.75
CA SER A 24 14.91 0.60 -4.71
C SER A 24 16.13 1.52 -4.81
N LYS A 25 17.32 0.91 -4.82
CA LYS A 25 18.62 1.60 -4.89
C LYS A 25 18.82 2.39 -6.20
N ASP A 26 18.18 1.99 -7.31
CA ASP A 26 18.59 2.43 -8.65
C ASP A 26 17.52 3.16 -9.50
N GLN A 27 16.22 3.03 -9.26
CA GLN A 27 15.21 3.68 -10.11
C GLN A 27 14.52 4.88 -9.46
N SER A 28 13.85 4.70 -8.31
CA SER A 28 13.01 5.76 -7.72
C SER A 28 13.85 6.91 -7.13
N ASN A 29 14.90 6.60 -6.37
CA ASN A 29 15.85 7.59 -5.85
C ASN A 29 16.44 8.49 -6.95
N PHE A 30 16.87 7.87 -8.05
CA PHE A 30 17.48 8.59 -9.18
C PHE A 30 16.47 9.44 -9.94
N ILE A 31 15.16 9.16 -9.88
CA ILE A 31 14.16 10.04 -10.49
C ILE A 31 14.13 11.39 -9.76
N THR A 32 14.05 11.38 -8.43
CA THR A 32 14.04 12.62 -7.64
C THR A 32 15.39 13.33 -7.73
N TYR A 33 16.50 12.60 -7.65
CA TYR A 33 17.84 13.16 -7.87
C TYR A 33 17.99 13.84 -9.24
N ARG A 34 17.62 13.17 -10.34
CA ARG A 34 17.70 13.72 -11.70
C ARG A 34 16.84 14.97 -11.87
N LYS A 35 15.66 15.03 -11.24
CA LYS A 35 14.82 16.24 -11.22
C LYS A 35 15.56 17.40 -10.55
N ILE A 36 16.23 17.17 -9.42
CA ILE A 36 17.01 18.20 -8.71
C ILE A 36 18.18 18.67 -9.56
N VAL A 37 18.94 17.75 -10.16
CA VAL A 37 20.04 18.10 -11.08
C VAL A 37 19.52 18.96 -12.22
N SER A 38 18.40 18.57 -12.85
CA SER A 38 17.76 19.36 -13.91
C SER A 38 17.38 20.77 -13.43
N MET A 39 16.83 20.92 -12.23
CA MET A 39 16.51 22.21 -11.62
C MET A 39 17.76 23.08 -11.41
N ILE A 40 18.85 22.49 -10.93
CA ILE A 40 20.13 23.18 -10.71
C ILE A 40 20.71 23.63 -12.06
N ARG A 41 20.86 22.73 -13.03
CA ARG A 41 21.47 23.03 -14.34
C ARG A 41 20.69 24.09 -15.13
N LYS A 42 19.37 24.17 -14.94
CA LYS A 42 18.52 25.19 -15.59
C LYS A 42 18.60 26.58 -14.94
N ASN A 43 19.21 26.70 -13.76
CA ASN A 43 19.32 27.97 -13.04
C ASN A 43 20.80 28.32 -12.83
N PRO A 44 21.35 29.31 -13.57
CA PRO A 44 22.77 29.67 -13.48
C PRO A 44 23.25 30.02 -12.06
N LYS A 45 22.37 30.58 -11.20
CA LYS A 45 22.73 30.90 -9.81
C LYS A 45 22.84 29.65 -8.94
N LEU A 46 22.03 28.63 -9.19
CA LEU A 46 22.11 27.35 -8.48
C LEU A 46 23.28 26.53 -9.01
N ASP A 47 23.48 26.51 -10.32
CA ASP A 47 24.57 25.80 -10.98
C ASP A 47 25.95 26.27 -10.47
N ALA A 48 26.14 27.57 -10.29
CA ALA A 48 27.35 28.14 -9.72
C ALA A 48 27.57 27.83 -8.22
N ARG A 49 26.51 27.41 -7.49
CA ARG A 49 26.56 27.09 -6.05
C ARG A 49 26.69 25.60 -5.77
N CYS A 50 26.41 24.75 -6.75
CA CYS A 50 26.29 23.31 -6.55
C CYS A 50 27.26 22.56 -7.46
N ARG A 51 28.04 21.65 -6.88
CA ARG A 51 28.80 20.67 -7.64
C ARG A 51 28.01 19.37 -7.70
N VAL A 52 27.70 18.94 -8.91
CA VAL A 52 26.92 17.73 -9.17
C VAL A 52 27.86 16.59 -9.50
N TYR A 53 27.77 15.50 -8.74
CA TYR A 53 28.48 14.25 -8.99
C TYR A 53 27.50 13.19 -9.51
N THR A 54 27.91 11.93 -9.57
CA THR A 54 27.03 10.84 -10.04
C THR A 54 26.01 10.42 -8.98
N ASP A 55 26.42 10.38 -7.72
CA ASP A 55 25.65 9.83 -6.59
C ASP A 55 25.27 10.88 -5.52
N TYR A 56 25.84 12.08 -5.60
CA TYR A 56 25.52 13.18 -4.69
C TYR A 56 25.64 14.57 -5.34
N ILE A 57 25.13 15.59 -4.64
CA ILE A 57 25.26 17.01 -4.97
C ILE A 57 25.83 17.70 -3.74
N GLU A 58 26.80 18.57 -3.95
CA GLU A 58 27.46 19.34 -2.90
C GLU A 58 27.16 20.82 -3.08
N ASN A 59 26.71 21.50 -2.03
CA ASN A 59 26.72 22.95 -1.99
C ASN A 59 28.13 23.45 -1.68
N ILE A 60 28.75 24.16 -2.63
CA ILE A 60 30.17 24.56 -2.59
C ILE A 60 30.46 25.50 -1.41
N LYS A 61 29.47 26.31 -0.98
CA LYS A 61 29.67 27.29 0.09
C LYS A 61 29.50 26.68 1.47
N THR A 62 28.50 25.84 1.66
CA THR A 62 28.13 25.29 2.98
C THR A 62 28.72 23.91 3.24
N GLY A 63 29.14 23.19 2.21
CA GLY A 63 29.52 21.78 2.30
C GLY A 63 28.32 20.84 2.47
N THR A 64 27.08 21.34 2.37
CA THR A 64 25.86 20.51 2.46
C THR A 64 25.86 19.48 1.35
N ILE A 65 25.61 18.22 1.71
CA ILE A 65 25.56 17.10 0.76
C ILE A 65 24.12 16.62 0.62
N LEU A 66 23.67 16.42 -0.62
CA LEU A 66 22.45 15.70 -0.94
C LEU A 66 22.79 14.42 -1.69
N ARG A 67 22.41 13.26 -1.16
CA ARG A 67 22.71 11.97 -1.77
C ARG A 67 21.56 10.97 -1.72
N CYS A 68 21.59 9.99 -2.61
CA CYS A 68 20.68 8.86 -2.56
C CYS A 68 21.20 7.82 -1.56
N LEU A 69 20.37 7.42 -0.61
CA LEU A 69 20.64 6.28 0.27
C LEU A 69 19.91 5.05 -0.21
N SER A 70 20.53 3.92 0.06
CA SER A 70 19.95 2.62 -0.19
C SER A 70 19.45 1.97 1.07
N SER A 71 18.36 1.24 0.94
CA SER A 71 17.90 0.23 1.89
C SER A 71 18.96 -0.83 2.28
N SER A 72 20.00 -1.06 1.47
CA SER A 72 21.12 -1.98 1.78
C SER A 72 22.29 -1.31 2.50
N TYR A 73 22.17 -0.04 2.87
CA TYR A 73 23.18 0.66 3.67
C TYR A 73 23.13 0.12 5.10
N ARG A 74 24.07 -0.79 5.43
CA ARG A 74 24.07 -1.63 6.66
C ARG A 74 24.27 -0.88 7.99
N SER A 75 24.28 0.45 7.99
CA SER A 75 24.34 1.24 9.22
C SER A 75 23.83 2.66 8.95
N SER A 76 22.52 2.87 9.02
CA SER A 76 21.95 4.23 9.01
C SER A 76 22.11 4.91 10.38
N ALA A 77 22.43 4.12 11.41
CA ALA A 77 22.86 4.59 12.71
C ALA A 77 24.13 5.46 12.59
N GLY A 78 24.01 6.74 12.95
CA GLY A 78 25.12 7.70 12.97
C GLY A 78 25.13 8.72 11.83
N LEU A 79 24.16 8.68 10.93
CA LEU A 79 24.04 9.67 9.85
C LEU A 79 23.69 11.05 10.41
N ASN A 80 24.39 12.08 9.94
CA ASN A 80 24.15 13.48 10.31
C ASN A 80 23.01 14.11 9.47
N CYS A 81 21.82 13.52 9.58
CA CYS A 81 20.68 13.87 8.74
C CYS A 81 20.09 15.24 9.14
N LEU A 82 20.13 16.22 8.24
CA LEU A 82 19.35 17.45 8.33
C LEU A 82 17.92 17.24 7.79
N LEU A 83 17.81 16.52 6.66
CA LEU A 83 16.55 16.20 6.00
C LEU A 83 16.62 14.79 5.41
N ILE A 84 15.58 14.01 5.66
CA ILE A 84 15.38 12.69 5.08
C ILE A 84 14.11 12.74 4.25
N CYS A 85 14.24 12.52 2.95
CA CYS A 85 13.12 12.42 2.04
C CYS A 85 12.88 10.95 1.72
N ILE A 86 11.72 10.42 2.09
CA ILE A 86 11.30 9.07 1.78
C ILE A 86 10.19 9.15 0.74
N ASP A 87 10.48 8.70 -0.47
CA ASP A 87 9.53 8.65 -1.57
C ASP A 87 8.93 7.25 -1.70
N GLU A 88 7.64 7.19 -2.02
CA GLU A 88 6.85 5.96 -2.17
C GLU A 88 6.84 5.06 -0.91
N LEU A 89 6.62 5.63 0.28
CA LEU A 89 6.62 4.89 1.55
C LEU A 89 5.67 3.69 1.60
N ALA A 90 4.56 3.70 0.83
CA ALA A 90 3.67 2.54 0.69
C ALA A 90 4.37 1.27 0.18
N SER A 91 5.53 1.43 -0.47
CA SER A 91 6.35 0.31 -0.93
C SER A 91 7.30 -0.25 0.14
N PHE A 92 7.28 0.26 1.37
CA PHE A 92 8.11 -0.25 2.47
C PHE A 92 7.40 -1.45 3.13
N ASP A 93 7.37 -2.56 2.40
CA ASP A 93 6.57 -3.75 2.70
C ASP A 93 7.37 -4.91 3.30
N THR A 94 8.68 -4.75 3.50
CA THR A 94 9.55 -5.76 4.12
C THR A 94 10.10 -5.28 5.46
N ASP A 95 10.42 -6.23 6.35
CA ASP A 95 11.02 -5.92 7.65
C ASP A 95 12.32 -5.13 7.52
N SER A 96 13.16 -5.44 6.52
CA SER A 96 14.40 -4.70 6.27
C SER A 96 14.14 -3.22 5.96
N LEU A 97 13.07 -2.89 5.24
CA LEU A 97 12.69 -1.50 4.94
C LEU A 97 12.07 -0.82 6.15
N ARG A 98 11.38 -1.57 7.01
CA ARG A 98 10.87 -1.06 8.28
C ARG A 98 12.00 -0.69 9.23
N PHE A 99 12.96 -1.58 9.44
CA PHE A 99 14.16 -1.27 10.22
C PHE A 99 14.92 -0.08 9.66
N PHE A 100 15.07 0.00 8.33
CA PHE A 100 15.68 1.15 7.68
C PHE A 100 14.95 2.46 7.98
N PHE A 101 13.61 2.46 7.95
CA PHE A 101 12.80 3.63 8.31
C PHE A 101 13.02 4.06 9.77
N GLU A 102 13.03 3.10 10.69
CA GLU A 102 13.24 3.36 12.12
C GLU A 102 14.64 3.91 12.41
N GLU A 103 15.68 3.34 11.81
CA GLU A 103 17.06 3.84 11.99
C GLU A 103 17.25 5.26 11.46
N LEU A 104 16.58 5.61 10.35
CA LEU A 104 16.67 6.95 9.76
C LEU A 104 16.14 8.04 10.69
N GLN A 105 15.23 7.72 11.61
CA GLN A 105 14.68 8.72 12.54
C GLN A 105 15.70 9.18 13.60
N LEU A 106 16.84 8.49 13.72
CA LEU A 106 17.85 8.74 14.74
C LEU A 106 19.01 9.58 14.16
N SER A 107 18.99 10.89 14.40
CA SER A 107 20.13 11.78 14.13
C SER A 107 20.91 12.06 15.42
N PRO A 108 22.23 11.78 15.49
CA PRO A 108 23.05 12.07 16.66
C PRO A 108 23.42 13.55 16.80
N VAL A 109 23.15 14.38 15.77
CA VAL A 109 23.57 15.78 15.70
C VAL A 109 22.38 16.73 15.71
N TYR A 110 21.33 16.42 14.95
CA TYR A 110 20.12 17.25 14.92
C TYR A 110 19.08 16.69 15.86
N LYS A 111 18.62 17.51 16.80
CA LYS A 111 17.60 17.14 17.79
C LYS A 111 16.26 16.74 17.13
N SER A 112 15.96 17.32 15.97
CA SER A 112 14.71 17.10 15.23
C SER A 112 14.98 17.23 13.72
N PRO A 113 15.54 16.20 13.06
CA PRO A 113 15.69 16.21 11.61
C PRO A 113 14.32 16.26 10.93
N LEU A 114 14.20 16.95 9.79
CA LEU A 114 12.94 16.91 9.04
C LEU A 114 12.84 15.58 8.30
N ILE A 115 11.74 14.85 8.51
CA ILE A 115 11.40 13.65 7.76
C ILE A 115 10.26 14.00 6.80
N LEU A 116 10.59 14.11 5.51
CA LEU A 116 9.63 14.33 4.45
C LEU A 116 9.19 13.00 3.86
N VAL A 117 7.93 12.63 4.05
CA VAL A 117 7.33 11.45 3.43
C VAL A 117 6.45 11.88 2.25
N THR A 118 6.66 11.26 1.09
CA THR A 118 5.73 11.34 -0.04
C THR A 118 5.29 9.94 -0.46
N SER A 119 3.98 9.72 -0.59
CA SER A 119 3.45 8.43 -1.01
C SER A 119 2.03 8.54 -1.58
N THR A 120 1.60 7.46 -2.22
CA THR A 120 0.20 7.16 -2.53
C THR A 120 -0.29 6.04 -1.60
N ALA A 121 -1.60 5.77 -1.59
CA ALA A 121 -2.23 4.73 -0.80
C ALA A 121 -1.66 3.34 -1.12
N GLY A 122 -1.43 2.56 -0.07
CA GLY A 122 -0.92 1.19 -0.15
C GLY A 122 -1.98 0.19 -0.62
N ARG A 123 -1.58 -1.09 -0.72
CA ARG A 123 -2.45 -2.20 -1.18
C ARG A 123 -3.35 -2.76 -0.07
N SER A 124 -2.97 -2.57 1.18
CA SER A 124 -3.69 -3.04 2.36
C SER A 124 -3.67 -1.96 3.43
N GLU A 125 -4.61 -2.03 4.37
CA GLU A 125 -4.68 -1.18 5.56
C GLU A 125 -3.66 -1.63 6.62
N GLU A 126 -2.39 -1.73 6.22
CA GLU A 126 -1.29 -2.23 7.04
C GLU A 126 0.03 -1.53 6.68
N GLY A 127 1.00 -1.59 7.60
CA GLY A 127 2.35 -1.08 7.42
C GLY A 127 2.54 0.38 7.81
N ILE A 128 3.78 0.86 7.67
CA ILE A 128 4.23 2.14 8.22
C ILE A 128 3.37 3.30 7.74
N LEU A 129 3.11 3.37 6.43
CA LEU A 129 2.31 4.46 5.89
C LEU A 129 0.90 4.44 6.46
N TRP A 130 0.27 3.28 6.61
CA TRP A 130 -1.06 3.16 7.19
C TRP A 130 -1.08 3.60 8.66
N ASP A 131 -0.05 3.24 9.42
CA ASP A 131 0.08 3.69 10.81
C ASP A 131 0.21 5.22 10.90
N LEU A 132 0.95 5.85 9.98
CA LEU A 132 1.01 7.32 9.86
C LEU A 132 -0.33 7.94 9.43
N VAL A 133 -1.10 7.28 8.55
CA VAL A 133 -2.45 7.72 8.20
C VAL A 133 -3.37 7.69 9.42
N LYS A 134 -3.36 6.61 10.20
CA LYS A 134 -4.13 6.52 11.46
C LYS A 134 -3.66 7.57 12.48
N GLU A 135 -2.36 7.84 12.57
CA GLU A 135 -1.84 8.89 13.44
C GLU A 135 -2.37 10.27 13.03
N SER A 136 -2.50 10.54 11.73
CA SER A 136 -3.02 11.81 11.21
C SER A 136 -4.44 12.14 11.67
N GLU A 137 -5.23 11.14 12.06
CA GLU A 137 -6.59 11.33 12.61
C GLU A 137 -6.58 12.12 13.93
N LYS A 138 -5.45 12.13 14.64
CA LYS A 138 -5.24 12.93 15.85
C LYS A 138 -5.03 14.42 15.55
N GLY A 139 -4.85 14.78 14.27
CA GLY A 139 -4.59 16.14 13.80
C GLY A 139 -3.11 16.50 13.76
N ASN A 140 -2.82 17.65 13.14
CA ASN A 140 -1.45 18.15 12.99
C ASN A 140 -0.94 18.77 14.29
N THR A 141 0.34 18.57 14.57
CA THR A 141 1.09 19.14 15.70
C THR A 141 2.26 19.98 15.18
N PRO A 142 2.97 20.73 16.04
CA PRO A 142 4.22 21.38 15.65
C PRO A 142 5.30 20.42 15.15
N ASP A 143 5.27 19.16 15.61
CA ASP A 143 6.27 18.14 15.29
C ASP A 143 5.86 17.26 14.09
N SER A 144 4.55 17.14 13.82
CA SER A 144 4.01 16.27 12.77
C SER A 144 2.92 16.98 11.96
N TYR A 145 3.13 17.07 10.66
CA TYR A 145 2.17 17.67 9.72
C TYR A 145 1.79 16.68 8.62
N PHE A 146 0.50 16.36 8.54
CA PHE A 146 -0.08 15.48 7.56
C PHE A 146 -0.88 16.28 6.52
N TYR A 147 -0.59 16.03 5.26
CA TYR A 147 -1.36 16.52 4.12
C TYR A 147 -1.78 15.34 3.25
N ILE A 148 -2.97 14.81 3.52
CA ILE A 148 -3.51 13.64 2.85
C ILE A 148 -4.76 14.06 2.08
N LYS A 149 -4.78 13.76 0.79
CA LYS A 149 -5.92 14.00 -0.10
C LYS A 149 -6.39 12.69 -0.70
N GLN A 150 -7.69 12.49 -0.70
CA GLN A 150 -8.35 11.28 -1.18
C GLN A 150 -9.64 11.63 -1.94
N GLY A 151 -10.19 10.65 -2.66
CA GLY A 151 -11.40 10.85 -3.45
C GLY A 151 -11.15 11.77 -4.65
N GLU A 152 -12.08 12.70 -4.89
CA GLU A 152 -12.01 13.64 -6.01
C GLU A 152 -10.87 14.67 -5.86
N GLU A 153 -10.40 14.91 -4.63
CA GLU A 153 -9.28 15.83 -4.35
C GLU A 153 -7.91 15.14 -4.39
N ALA A 154 -7.87 13.82 -4.60
CA ALA A 154 -6.64 13.02 -4.52
C ALA A 154 -5.53 13.51 -5.44
N ASN A 155 -5.88 14.01 -6.63
CA ASN A 155 -4.91 14.50 -7.60
C ASN A 155 -5.16 15.98 -7.93
N PRO A 156 -4.32 16.90 -7.41
CA PRO A 156 -4.48 18.33 -7.65
C PRO A 156 -3.95 18.78 -9.03
N SER A 157 -3.49 17.85 -9.88
CA SER A 157 -2.87 18.21 -11.15
C SER A 157 -3.90 18.72 -12.16
N SER A 158 -3.65 19.90 -12.74
CA SER A 158 -4.57 20.55 -13.69
C SER A 158 -4.85 19.73 -14.96
N PHE A 159 -3.97 18.81 -15.32
CA PHE A 159 -4.14 17.91 -16.46
C PHE A 159 -4.97 16.66 -16.15
N VAL A 160 -5.26 16.38 -14.88
CA VAL A 160 -6.15 15.28 -14.46
C VAL A 160 -7.57 15.80 -14.49
N THR A 161 -8.19 15.66 -15.67
CA THR A 161 -9.56 16.11 -15.93
C THR A 161 -10.57 15.02 -15.62
N LYS A 162 -11.84 15.39 -15.43
CA LYS A 162 -12.94 14.42 -15.31
C LYS A 162 -12.99 13.46 -16.50
N LYS A 163 -12.83 13.98 -17.73
CA LYS A 163 -12.74 13.17 -18.95
C LYS A 163 -11.60 12.15 -18.89
N TYR A 164 -10.44 12.54 -18.34
CA TYR A 164 -9.33 11.62 -18.17
C TYR A 164 -9.68 10.53 -17.16
N LEU A 165 -10.22 10.88 -15.99
CA LEU A 165 -10.64 9.91 -14.98
C LEU A 165 -11.70 8.94 -15.52
N ASP A 166 -12.72 9.44 -16.21
CA ASP A 166 -13.74 8.62 -16.87
C ASP A 166 -13.10 7.63 -17.85
N SER A 167 -12.10 8.08 -18.62
CA SER A 167 -11.37 7.22 -19.56
C SER A 167 -10.53 6.13 -18.90
N GLN A 168 -9.98 6.41 -17.70
CA GLN A 168 -9.19 5.44 -16.95
C GLN A 168 -10.10 4.42 -16.26
N GLU A 169 -11.23 4.86 -15.70
CA GLU A 169 -12.21 4.00 -15.02
C GLU A 169 -12.83 2.98 -15.96
N HIS A 170 -13.18 3.40 -17.18
CA HIS A 170 -13.84 2.55 -18.18
C HIS A 170 -12.86 1.85 -19.14
N LYS A 171 -11.56 1.89 -18.85
CA LYS A 171 -10.56 1.19 -19.67
C LYS A 171 -10.77 -0.33 -19.55
N PRO A 172 -10.76 -1.09 -20.66
CA PRO A 172 -10.85 -2.56 -20.60
C PRO A 172 -9.81 -3.15 -19.64
N GLY A 173 -10.28 -3.99 -18.70
CA GLY A 173 -9.45 -4.63 -17.69
C GLY A 173 -9.13 -3.76 -16.45
N MET A 174 -9.63 -2.52 -16.38
CA MET A 174 -9.54 -1.72 -15.15
C MET A 174 -10.46 -2.33 -14.07
N ARG A 175 -9.89 -2.58 -12.89
CA ARG A 175 -10.63 -3.08 -11.72
C ARG A 175 -11.09 -1.89 -10.87
N PRO A 176 -12.32 -1.89 -10.30
CA PRO A 176 -12.82 -0.77 -9.50
C PRO A 176 -11.91 -0.39 -8.33
N ASN A 177 -11.38 -1.37 -7.59
CA ASN A 177 -10.49 -1.11 -6.45
C ASN A 177 -9.12 -0.60 -6.93
N LEU A 178 -8.58 -1.16 -8.02
CA LEU A 178 -7.36 -0.64 -8.61
C LEU A 178 -7.50 0.83 -9.04
N PHE A 179 -8.64 1.19 -9.66
CA PHE A 179 -8.94 2.58 -10.03
C PHE A 179 -9.01 3.49 -8.80
N LYS A 180 -9.76 3.09 -7.78
CA LYS A 180 -9.87 3.85 -6.51
C LYS A 180 -8.49 4.07 -5.86
N ARG A 181 -7.61 3.06 -5.86
CA ARG A 181 -6.26 3.18 -5.31
C ARG A 181 -5.40 4.15 -6.13
N LEU A 182 -5.30 3.92 -7.43
CA LEU A 182 -4.39 4.68 -8.31
C LEU A 182 -4.84 6.12 -8.58
N HIS A 183 -6.14 6.36 -8.70
CA HIS A 183 -6.69 7.65 -9.11
C HIS A 183 -7.38 8.44 -8.00
N LYS A 184 -7.90 7.74 -6.98
CA LYS A 184 -8.58 8.38 -5.83
C LYS A 184 -7.80 8.29 -4.53
N ASN A 185 -6.60 7.70 -4.56
CA ASN A 185 -5.72 7.55 -3.39
C ASN A 185 -6.44 6.90 -2.19
N LEU A 186 -7.36 5.98 -2.46
CA LEU A 186 -8.15 5.30 -1.44
C LEU A 186 -7.48 3.99 -1.04
N TRP A 187 -7.51 3.69 0.25
CA TRP A 187 -7.16 2.38 0.80
C TRP A 187 -8.32 1.43 0.51
N VAL A 188 -8.05 0.40 -0.29
CA VAL A 188 -9.04 -0.59 -0.72
C VAL A 188 -8.37 -1.95 -0.80
N SER A 189 -9.06 -2.99 -0.34
CA SER A 189 -8.57 -4.36 -0.48
C SER A 189 -8.45 -4.75 -1.96
N GLU A 190 -7.33 -5.35 -2.35
CA GLU A 190 -7.10 -5.89 -3.70
C GLU A 190 -7.83 -7.23 -3.94
N GLU A 191 -8.61 -7.74 -2.98
CA GLU A 191 -9.49 -8.88 -3.21
C GLU A 191 -10.60 -8.50 -4.20
N ASP A 192 -10.33 -8.69 -5.49
CA ASP A 192 -11.39 -8.85 -6.47
C ASP A 192 -12.17 -10.11 -6.07
N SER A 193 -13.45 -9.94 -5.75
CA SER A 193 -14.32 -11.08 -5.50
C SER A 193 -14.29 -12.00 -6.73
N PHE A 194 -13.84 -13.25 -6.55
CA PHE A 194 -13.80 -14.27 -7.62
C PHE A 194 -15.16 -14.47 -8.29
N ILE A 195 -16.24 -14.19 -7.55
CA ILE A 195 -17.64 -14.21 -7.99
C ILE A 195 -18.21 -12.81 -7.81
N THR A 196 -18.76 -12.20 -8.86
CA THR A 196 -19.43 -10.90 -8.72
C THR A 196 -20.78 -11.04 -8.02
N ASP A 197 -21.31 -9.96 -7.43
CA ASP A 197 -22.67 -9.97 -6.85
C ASP A 197 -23.70 -10.43 -7.88
N GLN A 198 -23.57 -9.98 -9.14
CA GLN A 198 -24.48 -10.35 -10.22
C GLN A 198 -24.45 -11.86 -10.52
N ASP A 199 -23.26 -12.46 -10.56
CA ASP A 199 -23.09 -13.91 -10.75
C ASP A 199 -23.69 -14.70 -9.58
N TYR A 200 -23.48 -14.22 -8.35
CA TYR A 200 -24.08 -14.81 -7.15
C TYR A 200 -25.61 -14.75 -7.20
N TRP A 201 -26.20 -13.58 -7.46
CA TRP A 201 -27.66 -13.41 -7.56
C TRP A 201 -28.27 -14.28 -8.67
N ALA A 202 -27.57 -14.45 -9.80
CA ALA A 202 -28.02 -15.31 -10.89
C ALA A 202 -28.07 -16.81 -10.53
N CYS A 203 -27.34 -17.22 -9.49
CA CYS A 203 -27.33 -18.60 -9.00
C CYS A 203 -28.45 -18.90 -7.98
N ILE A 204 -29.19 -17.90 -7.51
CA ILE A 204 -30.26 -18.09 -6.52
C ILE A 204 -31.52 -18.63 -7.20
N ASP A 205 -31.91 -19.85 -6.83
CA ASP A 205 -33.21 -20.42 -7.19
C ASP A 205 -33.98 -20.84 -5.92
N TYR A 206 -34.97 -20.01 -5.55
CA TYR A 206 -35.83 -20.25 -4.39
C TYR A 206 -36.73 -21.48 -4.51
N LYS A 207 -36.80 -22.11 -5.68
CA LYS A 207 -37.57 -23.35 -5.89
C LYS A 207 -36.76 -24.61 -5.56
N LEU A 208 -35.44 -24.48 -5.34
CA LEU A 208 -34.59 -25.60 -4.99
C LEU A 208 -35.06 -26.24 -3.68
N LYS A 209 -35.20 -27.57 -3.72
CA LYS A 209 -35.57 -28.36 -2.55
C LYS A 209 -34.34 -29.05 -1.99
N ARG A 210 -34.06 -28.78 -0.71
CA ARG A 210 -33.05 -29.48 0.07
C ARG A 210 -33.33 -30.99 0.07
N ARG A 211 -32.31 -31.82 -0.15
CA ARG A 211 -32.39 -33.29 -0.22
C ARG A 211 -33.52 -33.79 -1.14
N PRO A 212 -33.41 -33.57 -2.46
CA PRO A 212 -34.41 -34.01 -3.42
C PRO A 212 -34.53 -35.54 -3.40
N LYS A 213 -35.74 -36.05 -3.64
CA LYS A 213 -36.04 -37.50 -3.60
C LYS A 213 -35.38 -38.29 -4.73
N ASN A 214 -34.95 -37.62 -5.79
CA ASN A 214 -34.35 -38.26 -6.95
C ASN A 214 -32.94 -38.74 -6.60
N LYS A 215 -32.62 -39.98 -6.98
CA LYS A 215 -31.26 -40.51 -6.83
C LYS A 215 -30.36 -39.89 -7.91
N ILE A 216 -29.46 -39.02 -7.50
CA ILE A 216 -28.47 -38.37 -8.36
C ILE A 216 -27.07 -38.58 -7.77
N PRO A 217 -26.01 -38.55 -8.59
CA PRO A 217 -24.66 -38.39 -8.08
C PRO A 217 -24.54 -37.08 -7.30
N VAL A 218 -23.97 -37.18 -6.10
CA VAL A 218 -23.72 -36.05 -5.20
C VAL A 218 -22.23 -35.97 -4.94
N TRP A 219 -21.67 -34.77 -5.05
CA TRP A 219 -20.32 -34.44 -4.64
C TRP A 219 -20.38 -33.61 -3.37
N LEU A 220 -19.47 -33.91 -2.45
CA LEU A 220 -19.43 -33.27 -1.16
C LEU A 220 -18.10 -32.55 -0.98
N GLY A 221 -18.17 -31.26 -0.70
CA GLY A 221 -17.07 -30.45 -0.22
C GLY A 221 -17.16 -30.32 1.29
N LEU A 222 -16.02 -30.52 1.96
CA LEU A 222 -15.86 -30.31 3.39
C LEU A 222 -14.72 -29.31 3.59
N ASP A 223 -15.04 -28.19 4.21
CA ASP A 223 -14.09 -27.16 4.64
C ASP A 223 -14.08 -27.13 6.17
N VAL A 224 -12.96 -27.50 6.78
CA VAL A 224 -12.84 -27.69 8.23
C VAL A 224 -12.08 -26.54 8.87
N GLY A 225 -12.79 -25.74 9.65
CA GLY A 225 -12.20 -24.77 10.56
C GLY A 225 -11.67 -25.44 11.83
N TYR A 226 -10.42 -25.15 12.20
CA TYR A 226 -9.77 -25.79 13.35
C TYR A 226 -9.95 -25.02 14.67
N ARG A 227 -9.73 -23.70 14.68
CA ARG A 227 -9.85 -22.86 15.88
C ARG A 227 -10.50 -21.53 15.56
N ASN A 228 -11.64 -21.25 16.18
CA ASN A 228 -12.45 -20.03 15.99
C ASN A 228 -12.97 -19.79 14.56
N ASP A 229 -12.73 -20.73 13.64
CA ASP A 229 -13.20 -20.71 12.25
C ASP A 229 -14.41 -21.63 12.04
N TYR A 230 -15.24 -21.29 11.06
CA TYR A 230 -16.44 -22.07 10.74
C TYR A 230 -16.05 -23.34 9.99
N THR A 231 -16.82 -24.41 10.20
CA THR A 231 -16.75 -25.61 9.35
C THR A 231 -17.96 -25.66 8.44
N ALA A 232 -17.75 -25.82 7.14
CA ALA A 232 -18.82 -25.88 6.16
C ALA A 232 -18.81 -27.23 5.43
N ILE A 233 -19.99 -27.80 5.28
CA ILE A 233 -20.26 -28.96 4.46
C ILE A 233 -21.20 -28.51 3.36
N CYS A 234 -20.83 -28.74 2.11
CA CYS A 234 -21.64 -28.41 0.94
C CYS A 234 -21.77 -29.64 0.04
N ALA A 235 -23.01 -30.07 -0.19
CA ALA A 235 -23.33 -31.15 -1.10
C ALA A 235 -23.97 -30.56 -2.36
N VAL A 236 -23.41 -30.89 -3.52
CA VAL A 236 -23.90 -30.46 -4.83
C VAL A 236 -24.22 -31.65 -5.71
N GLY A 237 -25.22 -31.50 -6.57
CA GLY A 237 -25.65 -32.53 -7.50
C GLY A 237 -25.85 -31.95 -8.89
N LYS A 238 -25.69 -32.78 -9.92
CA LYS A 238 -25.88 -32.38 -11.32
C LYS A 238 -27.31 -32.67 -11.76
N PHE A 239 -28.02 -31.63 -12.23
CA PHE A 239 -29.37 -31.70 -12.80
C PHE A 239 -29.34 -31.21 -14.25
N GLY A 240 -29.29 -32.14 -15.20
CA GLY A 240 -29.03 -31.80 -16.60
C GLY A 240 -27.66 -31.13 -16.74
N ASP A 241 -27.62 -29.93 -17.33
CA ASP A 241 -26.38 -29.16 -17.51
C ASP A 241 -26.05 -28.21 -16.35
N LYS A 242 -26.83 -28.24 -15.26
CA LYS A 242 -26.63 -27.38 -14.10
C LYS A 242 -26.11 -28.15 -12.89
N ILE A 243 -25.29 -27.48 -12.08
CA ILE A 243 -24.95 -27.92 -10.73
C ILE A 243 -25.88 -27.17 -9.76
N SER A 244 -26.47 -27.89 -8.82
CA SER A 244 -27.36 -27.30 -7.82
C SER A 244 -27.00 -27.77 -6.42
N LEU A 245 -27.23 -26.88 -5.46
CA LEU A 245 -27.07 -27.19 -4.04
C LEU A 245 -28.11 -28.25 -3.63
N VAL A 246 -27.62 -29.38 -3.14
CA VAL A 246 -28.45 -30.50 -2.64
C VAL A 246 -28.68 -30.35 -1.15
N ASP A 247 -27.63 -30.04 -0.41
CA ASP A 247 -27.66 -29.82 1.02
C ASP A 247 -26.43 -29.01 1.46
N HIS A 248 -26.52 -28.30 2.58
CA HIS A 248 -25.37 -27.74 3.26
C HIS A 248 -25.58 -27.74 4.78
N LYS A 249 -24.47 -27.67 5.51
CA LYS A 249 -24.44 -27.46 6.95
C LYS A 249 -23.23 -26.63 7.31
N VAL A 250 -23.45 -25.59 8.11
CA VAL A 250 -22.37 -24.78 8.70
C VAL A 250 -22.36 -25.03 10.20
N TYR A 251 -21.17 -25.29 10.74
CA TYR A 251 -20.90 -25.40 12.15
C TYR A 251 -20.17 -24.14 12.59
N ILE A 252 -20.75 -23.44 13.55
CA ILE A 252 -20.23 -22.20 14.13
C ILE A 252 -19.60 -22.58 15.47
N PRO A 253 -18.29 -22.36 15.68
CA PRO A 253 -17.65 -22.67 16.95
C PRO A 253 -18.16 -21.72 18.05
N LEU A 254 -18.45 -22.27 19.22
CA LEU A 254 -18.66 -21.49 20.44
C LEU A 254 -17.30 -21.23 21.09
N LYS A 255 -17.11 -20.06 21.73
CA LYS A 255 -15.83 -19.64 22.35
C LYS A 255 -15.18 -20.66 23.30
N THR A 256 -15.94 -21.66 23.76
CA THR A 256 -15.55 -22.64 24.76
C THR A 256 -15.43 -24.07 24.22
N GLU A 257 -15.76 -24.33 22.96
CA GLU A 257 -15.83 -25.69 22.40
C GLU A 257 -15.09 -25.78 21.06
N GLU A 258 -14.08 -26.66 21.00
CA GLU A 258 -13.44 -27.05 19.74
C GLU A 258 -14.38 -28.00 18.96
N LEU A 259 -14.42 -27.84 17.63
CA LEU A 259 -15.21 -28.68 16.74
C LEU A 259 -14.85 -30.17 16.93
N GLN A 260 -15.86 -30.99 17.22
CA GLN A 260 -15.71 -32.45 17.30
C GLN A 260 -15.94 -33.06 15.92
N PHE A 261 -14.92 -33.70 15.34
CA PHE A 261 -14.99 -34.34 14.02
C PHE A 261 -16.08 -35.42 13.89
N ASP A 262 -16.55 -35.99 15.00
CA ASP A 262 -17.60 -37.00 14.98
C ASP A 262 -18.98 -36.43 14.60
N ASP A 263 -19.23 -35.14 14.81
CA ASP A 263 -20.47 -34.49 14.38
C ASP A 263 -20.52 -34.25 12.86
N VAL A 264 -19.35 -34.10 12.23
CA VAL A 264 -19.22 -34.08 10.77
C VAL A 264 -19.52 -35.47 10.22
N LYS A 265 -18.94 -36.54 10.80
CA LYS A 265 -19.21 -37.92 10.37
C LYS A 265 -20.69 -38.30 10.46
N ARG A 266 -21.37 -37.93 11.55
CA ARG A 266 -22.81 -38.18 11.73
C ARG A 266 -23.70 -37.48 10.69
N TYR A 267 -23.24 -36.37 10.13
CA TYR A 267 -24.00 -35.67 9.09
C TYR A 267 -23.80 -36.30 7.70
N LEU A 268 -22.67 -36.97 7.47
CA LEU A 268 -22.29 -37.58 6.19
C LEU A 268 -22.84 -39.01 6.00
N ILE A 269 -23.16 -39.70 7.09
CA ILE A 269 -23.66 -41.10 7.12
C ILE A 269 -25.18 -41.09 7.34
#